data_AF-A0A4P1JZA3-F1
#
_entry.id   AF-A0A4P1JZA3-F1
#
_cell.length_a   1.000
_cell.length_b   1.000
_cell.length_c   1.000
_cell.angle_alpha   90.00
_cell.angle_beta   90.00
_cell.angle_gamma   90.00
#
_symmetry.space_group_name_H-M   'P 1'
#
loop_
_entity.id
_entity.type
_entity.pdbx_description
1 polymer ?
#
loop_
_entity_poly.entity_id
_entity_poly.type
_entity_poly.pdbx_seq_one_letter_code
_entity_poly.pdbx_strand_id
1 'polypeptide(L)'
;MPWHGVDWVEGGREAGLAAWKAKFGADYHRPSDEWSADWDLRSAVENLTLLYRLGLDLANGDEWPSWKPTSEFGQVRDRSAAARR
;
A
#
# COMPACT_ATOMS: atom_id res chain seq x y z
N MET A 1 -7.43 4.10 -9.13
CA MET A 1 -7.23 5.38 -8.40
C MET A 1 -5.84 5.88 -8.70
N PRO A 2 -5.65 7.12 -9.19
CA PRO A 2 -4.33 7.64 -9.53
C PRO A 2 -3.39 7.79 -8.32
N TRP A 3 -3.92 7.60 -7.11
CA TRP A 3 -3.24 7.87 -5.85
C TRP A 3 -2.26 6.79 -5.39
N HIS A 4 -2.30 5.59 -5.96
CA HIS A 4 -1.59 4.44 -5.38
C HIS A 4 -0.59 3.84 -6.38
N GLY A 5 0.69 4.00 -6.06
CA GLY A 5 1.80 3.42 -6.82
C GLY A 5 2.29 4.30 -7.97
N VAL A 6 3.60 4.48 -8.05
CA VAL A 6 4.28 5.19 -9.16
C VAL A 6 5.07 4.27 -10.06
N ASP A 7 5.19 2.99 -9.70
CA ASP A 7 5.94 1.99 -10.47
C ASP A 7 4.93 1.07 -11.16
N TRP A 8 4.68 1.36 -12.44
CA TRP A 8 3.65 0.66 -13.21
C TRP A 8 4.25 -0.52 -13.97
N VAL A 9 3.45 -1.57 -14.17
CA VAL A 9 3.83 -2.72 -15.00
C VAL A 9 4.17 -2.27 -16.42
N GLU A 10 3.35 -1.39 -16.97
CA GLU A 10 3.55 -0.77 -18.28
C GLU A 10 4.18 0.61 -18.11
N GLY A 11 5.34 0.84 -18.74
CA GLY A 11 6.04 2.14 -18.68
C GLY A 11 6.84 2.40 -17.40
N GLY A 12 6.78 1.52 -16.40
CA GLY A 12 7.62 1.58 -15.21
C GLY A 12 7.42 2.82 -14.36
N ARG A 13 8.41 3.09 -13.51
CA ARG A 13 8.44 4.24 -12.60
C ARG A 13 8.31 5.59 -13.30
N GLU A 14 8.87 5.74 -14.49
CA GLU A 14 8.85 7.02 -15.21
C GLU A 14 7.42 7.43 -15.55
N ALA A 15 6.66 6.54 -16.20
CA ALA A 15 5.28 6.78 -16.57
C ALA A 15 4.39 7.02 -15.35
N GLY A 16 4.50 6.15 -14.33
CA GLY A 16 3.67 6.25 -13.15
C GLY A 16 3.97 7.49 -12.30
N LEU A 17 5.23 7.89 -12.16
CA LEU A 17 5.58 9.11 -11.42
C LEU A 17 5.08 10.38 -12.14
N ALA A 18 5.16 10.43 -13.47
CA ALA A 18 4.65 11.55 -14.25
C ALA A 18 3.12 11.70 -14.09
N ALA A 19 2.39 10.59 -14.24
CA ALA A 19 0.94 10.56 -14.07
C ALA A 19 0.51 10.93 -12.64
N TRP A 20 1.18 10.36 -11.63
CA TRP A 20 0.93 10.68 -10.23
C TRP A 20 1.15 12.17 -9.95
N LYS A 21 2.27 12.76 -10.40
CA LYS A 21 2.55 14.19 -10.20
C LYS A 21 1.48 15.08 -10.83
N ALA A 22 1.06 14.75 -12.06
CA ALA A 22 0.03 15.51 -12.78
C ALA A 22 -1.30 15.53 -12.02
N LYS A 23 -1.76 14.36 -11.55
CA LYS A 23 -3.02 14.25 -10.80
C LYS A 23 -2.91 14.77 -9.38
N PHE A 24 -1.83 14.47 -8.66
CA PHE A 24 -1.63 14.88 -7.26
C PHE A 24 -1.52 16.39 -7.10
N GLY A 25 -0.78 17.05 -7.98
CA GLY A 25 -0.72 18.51 -7.96
C GLY A 25 -2.04 19.19 -8.36
N ALA A 26 -2.84 18.54 -9.20
CA ALA A 26 -4.07 19.11 -9.74
C ALA A 26 -5.29 18.90 -8.82
N ASP A 27 -5.45 17.71 -8.27
CA ASP A 27 -6.73 17.25 -7.71
C ASP A 27 -6.67 16.92 -6.21
N TYR A 28 -5.53 16.48 -5.67
CA TYR A 28 -5.44 16.00 -4.29
C TYR A 28 -5.91 17.05 -3.27
N HIS A 29 -6.82 16.66 -2.36
CA HIS A 29 -7.38 17.53 -1.31
C HIS A 29 -8.06 18.80 -1.86
N ARG A 30 -8.67 18.72 -3.04
CA ARG A 30 -9.44 19.82 -3.65
C ARG A 30 -10.86 19.37 -3.99
N PRO A 31 -11.79 20.32 -4.20
CA PRO A 31 -13.13 19.99 -4.68
C PRO A 31 -13.14 19.22 -6.01
N SER A 32 -12.09 19.29 -6.82
CA SER A 32 -11.97 18.51 -8.07
C SER A 32 -11.59 17.04 -7.85
N ASP A 33 -11.32 16.60 -6.62
CA ASP A 33 -11.05 15.20 -6.25
C ASP A 33 -12.35 14.38 -6.21
N GLU A 34 -13.03 14.31 -7.36
CA GLU A 34 -14.30 13.64 -7.52
C GLU A 34 -14.14 12.30 -8.24
N TRP A 35 -15.09 11.40 -8.00
CA TRP A 35 -15.16 10.12 -8.70
C TRP A 35 -15.30 10.31 -10.22
N SER A 36 -14.65 9.44 -10.99
CA SER A 36 -14.83 9.36 -12.45
C SER A 36 -14.93 7.90 -12.92
N ALA A 37 -15.78 7.68 -13.92
CA ALA A 37 -15.92 6.39 -14.60
C ALA A 37 -14.67 5.99 -15.39
N ASP A 38 -13.83 6.96 -15.77
CA ASP A 38 -12.60 6.74 -16.55
C ASP A 38 -11.42 6.30 -15.68
N TRP A 39 -11.63 6.18 -14.36
CA TRP A 39 -10.58 5.75 -13.47
C TRP A 39 -10.16 4.31 -13.75
N ASP A 40 -8.87 4.14 -14.02
CA ASP A 40 -8.25 2.84 -13.93
C ASP A 40 -8.15 2.41 -12.45
N LEU A 41 -8.93 1.39 -12.10
CA LEU A 41 -9.00 0.85 -10.75
C LEU A 41 -8.08 -0.36 -10.53
N ARG A 42 -7.26 -0.78 -11.51
CA ARG A 42 -6.36 -1.94 -11.38
C ARG A 42 -5.49 -1.89 -10.12
N SER A 43 -4.79 -0.79 -9.90
CA SER A 43 -3.96 -0.59 -8.69
C SER A 43 -4.79 -0.67 -7.40
N ALA A 44 -6.03 -0.15 -7.39
CA ALA A 44 -6.88 -0.23 -6.20
C ALA A 44 -7.27 -1.69 -5.91
N VAL A 45 -7.62 -2.46 -6.95
CA VAL A 45 -7.93 -3.90 -6.82
C VAL A 45 -6.72 -4.68 -6.33
N GLU A 46 -5.52 -4.42 -6.86
CA GLU A 46 -4.28 -5.07 -6.44
C GLU A 46 -3.98 -4.79 -4.95
N ASN A 47 -4.08 -3.54 -4.53
CA ASN A 47 -3.88 -3.14 -3.13
C ASN A 47 -4.91 -3.79 -2.21
N LEU A 48 -6.21 -3.74 -2.57
CA LEU A 48 -7.27 -4.35 -1.78
C LEU A 48 -7.11 -5.87 -1.70
N THR A 49 -6.69 -6.52 -2.79
CA THR A 49 -6.42 -7.96 -2.81
C THR A 49 -5.26 -8.33 -1.88
N LEU A 50 -4.17 -7.56 -1.89
CA LEU A 50 -3.04 -7.75 -0.99
C LEU A 50 -3.47 -7.59 0.48
N LEU A 51 -4.16 -6.51 0.80
CA LEU A 51 -4.62 -6.22 2.16
C LEU A 51 -5.63 -7.26 2.65
N TYR A 52 -6.54 -7.70 1.79
CA TYR A 52 -7.49 -8.76 2.09
C TYR A 52 -6.78 -10.06 2.43
N ARG A 53 -5.82 -10.49 1.60
CA ARG A 53 -5.03 -11.72 1.85
C ARG A 53 -4.24 -11.62 3.15
N LEU A 54 -3.53 -10.50 3.37
CA LEU A 54 -2.80 -10.26 4.61
C LEU A 54 -3.72 -10.35 5.83
N GLY A 55 -4.88 -9.69 5.80
CA GLY A 55 -5.85 -9.74 6.90
C GLY A 55 -6.40 -11.15 7.11
N LEU A 56 -6.70 -11.87 6.03
CA LEU A 56 -7.21 -13.24 6.08
C LEU A 56 -6.18 -14.20 6.69
N ASP A 57 -4.91 -14.10 6.28
CA ASP A 57 -3.81 -14.91 6.79
C ASP A 57 -3.57 -14.65 8.28
N LEU A 58 -3.59 -13.37 8.70
CA LEU A 58 -3.45 -13.00 10.11
C LEU A 58 -4.62 -13.44 10.99
N ALA A 59 -5.84 -13.40 10.45
CA ALA A 59 -7.04 -13.74 11.21
C ALA A 59 -7.21 -15.26 11.38
N ASN A 60 -6.67 -16.07 10.46
CA ASN A 60 -6.87 -17.52 10.41
C ASN A 60 -5.57 -18.34 10.59
N GLY A 61 -4.44 -17.67 10.84
CA GLY A 61 -3.15 -18.31 11.09
C GLY A 61 -2.61 -18.00 12.48
N ASP A 62 -1.64 -18.81 12.93
CA ASP A 62 -0.94 -18.62 14.20
C ASP A 62 0.39 -17.86 14.02
N GLU A 63 0.77 -17.56 12.78
CA GLU A 63 2.02 -16.87 12.47
C GLU A 63 1.87 -15.35 12.62
N TRP A 64 2.60 -14.77 13.57
CA TRP A 64 2.64 -13.32 13.75
C TRP A 64 3.81 -12.70 12.98
N PRO A 65 3.60 -11.64 12.17
CA PRO A 65 4.67 -10.97 11.46
C PRO A 65 5.76 -10.45 12.40
N SER A 66 7.02 -10.64 12.00
CA SER A 66 8.20 -10.11 12.68
C SER A 66 8.83 -8.97 11.89
N TRP A 67 9.68 -8.18 12.56
CA TRP A 67 10.47 -7.17 11.88
C TRP A 67 11.67 -7.82 11.17
N LYS A 68 12.16 -7.15 10.12
CA LYS A 68 13.46 -7.51 9.53
C LYS A 68 14.56 -7.40 10.60
N PRO A 69 15.58 -8.28 10.59
CA PRO A 69 16.68 -8.23 11.58
C PRO A 69 17.43 -6.89 11.61
N THR A 70 17.50 -6.20 10.48
CA THR A 70 18.15 -4.89 10.35
C THR A 70 17.24 -3.72 10.72
N SER A 71 15.97 -3.98 11.07
CA SER A 71 15.05 -2.93 11.48
C SER A 71 15.47 -2.37 12.84
N GLU A 72 15.61 -1.06 12.92
CA GLU A 72 15.80 -0.32 14.18
C GLU A 72 14.67 -0.58 15.19
N PHE A 73 13.47 -0.94 14.71
CA PHE A 73 12.31 -1.27 15.54
C PHE A 73 12.30 -2.73 16.03
N GLY A 74 13.06 -3.62 15.39
CA GLY A 74 13.06 -5.06 15.72
C GLY A 74 13.52 -5.31 17.16
N GLN A 75 14.65 -4.71 17.55
CA GLN A 75 15.20 -4.87 18.90
C GLN A 75 14.24 -4.40 20.01
N VAL A 76 13.44 -3.34 19.75
CA VAL A 76 12.43 -2.87 20.71
C VAL A 76 11.23 -3.80 20.73
N ARG A 77 10.78 -4.27 19.56
CA ARG A 77 9.65 -5.20 19.42
C ARG A 77 9.90 -6.55 20.11
N ASP A 78 11.12 -7.05 20.06
CA ASP A 78 11.48 -8.35 20.61
C ASP A 78 11.35 -8.41 22.12
N ARG A 79 11.53 -7.29 22.83
CA ARG A 79 11.36 -7.21 24.29
C ARG A 79 9.96 -7.60 24.78
N SER A 80 8.96 -7.44 23.91
CA SER A 80 7.57 -7.82 24.19
C SER A 80 7.13 -9.12 23.51
N ALA A 81 8.07 -9.92 22.97
CA ALA A 81 7.74 -11.15 22.26
C ALA A 81 6.98 -12.17 23.11
N ALA A 82 7.32 -12.30 24.39
CA ALA A 82 6.65 -13.22 25.31
C ALA A 82 5.19 -12.82 25.60
N ALA A 83 4.81 -11.55 25.44
CA ALA A 83 3.46 -11.06 25.70
C ALA A 83 2.47 -11.29 24.53
N ARG A 84 2.92 -11.93 23.44
CA ARG A 84 2.15 -12.14 22.20
C ARG A 84 2.00 -13.62 21.83
N ARG A 85 2.29 -14.50 22.78
CA ARG A 85 2.07 -15.93 22.67
C ARG A 85 0.70 -16.28 23.21
#